data_AF-A0A556B869-F1
#
_entry.id   AF-A0A556B869-F1
#
_cell.length_a   1.000
_cell.length_b   1.000
_cell.length_c   1.000
_cell.angle_alpha   90.00
_cell.angle_beta   90.00
_cell.angle_gamma   90.00
#
_symmetry.space_group_name_H-M   'P 1'
#
loop_
_entity.id
_entity.type
_entity.pdbx_description
1 polymer ?
#
loop_
_entity_poly.entity_id
_entity_poly.type
_entity_poly.pdbx_seq_one_letter_code
_entity_poly.pdbx_strand_id
1 'polypeptide(L)'
;LLFGLLHFIFLWYGDILHAYALAGFILLFFYKRSTKLIFIVGCISLFVSYTLHAILFIQASSSISAVPSYYQYMFTGNTTNHTVNLFTHYSQQVKARLFFLIIEEFQQLLIGIPEYIGLFLIGLWAGKKDIFKRVPELIKEIRFIQWSSLSISCLLSCPIIYYFIKTDVYYSQDIKLWILFGGKTLAIFYVCTLLRVCENKK
;
A
#
# COMPACT_ATOMS: atom_id res chain seq x y z
N LEU A 1 -4.19 -3.85 -16.93
CA LEU A 1 -5.45 -3.17 -16.55
C LEU A 1 -6.65 -4.11 -16.62
N LEU A 2 -6.98 -4.67 -17.79
CA LEU A 2 -8.11 -5.61 -17.93
C LEU A 2 -8.06 -6.76 -16.92
N PHE A 3 -6.91 -7.42 -16.78
CA PHE A 3 -6.74 -8.48 -15.78
C PHE A 3 -7.03 -8.01 -14.35
N GLY A 4 -6.54 -6.84 -13.95
CA GLY A 4 -6.80 -6.28 -12.61
C GLY A 4 -8.28 -5.95 -12.40
N LEU A 5 -8.97 -5.42 -13.41
CA LEU A 5 -10.41 -5.15 -13.33
C LEU A 5 -11.22 -6.44 -13.24
N LEU A 6 -10.89 -7.45 -14.06
CA LEU A 6 -11.54 -8.76 -13.99
C LEU A 6 -11.29 -9.42 -12.64
N HIS A 7 -10.07 -9.36 -12.12
CA HIS A 7 -9.73 -9.88 -10.81
C HIS A 7 -10.53 -9.15 -9.70
N PHE A 8 -10.61 -7.82 -9.75
CA PHE A 8 -11.36 -7.02 -8.79
C PHE A 8 -12.85 -7.41 -8.75
N ILE A 9 -13.47 -7.52 -9.93
CA ILE A 9 -14.90 -7.78 -10.07
C ILE A 9 -15.24 -9.24 -9.71
N PHE A 10 -14.47 -10.19 -10.24
CA PHE A 10 -14.85 -11.61 -10.19
C PHE A 10 -14.19 -12.38 -9.05
N LEU A 11 -13.06 -11.95 -8.51
CA LEU A 11 -12.29 -12.74 -7.56
C LEU A 11 -12.19 -12.07 -6.18
N TRP A 12 -11.74 -10.82 -6.12
CA TRP A 12 -11.36 -10.22 -4.85
C TRP A 12 -11.59 -8.71 -4.79
N TYR A 13 -12.25 -8.28 -3.72
CA TYR A 13 -12.41 -6.86 -3.41
C TYR A 13 -11.11 -6.23 -2.89
N GLY A 14 -10.78 -5.02 -3.37
CA GLY A 14 -9.60 -4.29 -2.91
C GLY A 14 -8.32 -4.77 -3.60
N ASP A 15 -8.45 -5.35 -4.79
CA ASP A 15 -7.30 -5.73 -5.60
C ASP A 15 -6.54 -4.51 -6.12
N ILE A 16 -5.26 -4.42 -5.79
CA ILE A 16 -4.38 -3.30 -6.14
C ILE A 16 -3.80 -3.38 -7.57
N LEU A 17 -3.96 -4.50 -8.29
CA LEU A 17 -3.32 -4.74 -9.59
C LEU A 17 -3.81 -3.77 -10.65
N HIS A 18 -5.08 -3.37 -10.62
CA HIS A 18 -5.60 -2.38 -11.55
C HIS A 18 -4.95 -1.00 -11.30
N ALA A 19 -4.77 -0.62 -10.03
CA ALA A 19 -4.08 0.59 -9.62
C ALA A 19 -2.59 0.57 -10.00
N TYR A 20 -1.90 -0.55 -9.79
CA TYR A 20 -0.51 -0.75 -10.22
C TYR A 20 -0.36 -0.70 -11.73
N ALA A 21 -1.31 -1.25 -12.49
CA ALA A 21 -1.29 -1.13 -13.95
C ALA A 21 -1.37 0.34 -14.38
N LEU A 22 -2.24 1.13 -13.75
CA LEU A 22 -2.37 2.56 -14.03
C LEU A 22 -1.11 3.35 -13.67
N ALA A 23 -0.55 3.13 -12.47
CA ALA A 23 0.71 3.73 -12.05
C ALA A 23 1.88 3.32 -12.98
N GLY A 24 1.89 2.07 -13.45
CA GLY A 24 2.85 1.55 -14.42
C GLY A 24 2.76 2.23 -15.78
N PHE A 25 1.56 2.54 -16.29
CA PHE A 25 1.41 3.34 -17.50
C PHE A 25 1.99 4.74 -17.33
N ILE A 26 1.78 5.37 -16.16
CA ILE A 26 2.35 6.69 -15.85
C ILE A 26 3.87 6.64 -15.84
N LEU A 27 4.47 5.55 -15.35
CA LEU A 27 5.92 5.36 -15.30
C LEU A 27 6.59 5.47 -16.69
N LEU A 28 5.89 5.10 -17.77
CA LEU A 28 6.42 5.16 -19.14
C LEU A 28 6.79 6.59 -19.56
N PHE A 29 6.06 7.61 -19.07
CA PHE A 29 6.38 9.02 -19.35
C PHE A 29 7.68 9.49 -18.69
N PHE A 30 8.15 8.77 -17.68
CA PHE A 30 9.37 9.06 -16.93
C PHE A 30 10.58 8.25 -17.42
N TYR A 31 10.39 7.25 -18.27
CA TYR A 31 11.47 6.35 -18.72
C TYR A 31 12.66 7.09 -19.34
N LYS A 32 12.42 8.11 -20.17
CA LYS A 32 13.50 8.92 -20.80
C LYS A 32 13.86 10.19 -20.01
N ARG A 33 13.25 10.44 -18.85
CA ARG A 33 13.49 11.67 -18.07
C ARG A 33 14.77 11.58 -17.25
N SER A 34 15.30 12.74 -16.85
CA SER A 34 16.53 12.84 -16.05
C SER A 34 16.34 12.22 -14.66
N THR A 35 17.40 11.65 -14.09
CA THR A 35 17.33 11.00 -12.76
C THR A 35 16.90 11.97 -11.67
N LYS A 36 17.30 13.25 -11.77
CA LYS A 36 16.93 14.29 -10.81
C LYS A 36 15.42 14.55 -10.83
N LEU A 37 14.82 14.65 -12.02
CA LEU A 37 13.38 14.87 -12.16
C LEU A 37 12.59 13.67 -11.63
N ILE A 38 12.99 12.44 -11.99
CA ILE A 38 12.34 11.21 -11.52
C ILE A 38 12.31 11.16 -9.98
N PHE A 39 13.44 11.46 -9.33
CA PHE A 39 13.53 11.46 -7.88
C PHE A 39 12.64 12.52 -7.24
N ILE A 40 12.71 13.77 -7.73
CA ILE A 40 11.92 14.89 -7.20
C ILE A 40 10.42 14.59 -7.32
N VAL A 41 9.96 14.15 -8.49
CA VAL A 41 8.55 13.82 -8.70
C VAL A 41 8.14 12.63 -7.81
N GLY A 42 8.98 11.60 -7.69
CA GLY A 42 8.74 10.48 -6.79
C GLY A 42 8.54 10.93 -5.33
N CYS A 43 9.43 11.77 -4.82
CA CYS A 43 9.32 12.35 -3.47
C CYS A 43 8.07 13.21 -3.30
N ILE A 44 7.74 14.06 -4.28
CA ILE A 44 6.52 14.90 -4.24
C ILE A 44 5.27 14.02 -4.22
N SER A 45 5.20 12.98 -5.06
CA SER A 45 4.05 12.08 -5.11
C SER A 45 3.84 11.33 -3.79
N LEU A 46 4.93 10.85 -3.16
CA LEU A 46 4.87 10.26 -1.82
C LEU A 46 4.41 11.27 -0.76
N PHE A 47 4.99 12.48 -0.79
CA PHE A 47 4.61 13.54 0.14
C PHE A 47 3.12 13.87 0.05
N VAL A 48 2.62 14.10 -1.16
CA VAL A 48 1.19 14.36 -1.41
C VAL A 48 0.32 13.22 -0.88
N SER A 49 0.65 11.97 -1.20
CA SER A 49 -0.14 10.82 -0.72
C SER A 49 -0.18 10.73 0.81
N TYR A 50 0.98 10.84 1.47
CA TYR A 50 1.05 10.73 2.93
C TYR A 50 0.38 11.91 3.63
N THR A 51 0.44 13.11 3.06
CA THR A 51 -0.34 14.25 3.55
C THR A 51 -1.84 13.98 3.44
N LEU A 52 -2.32 13.45 2.30
CA LEU A 52 -3.73 13.08 2.14
C LEU A 52 -4.16 12.01 3.15
N HIS A 53 -3.33 10.97 3.36
CA HIS A 53 -3.59 9.95 4.36
C HIS A 53 -3.65 10.51 5.79
N ALA A 54 -2.77 11.45 6.14
CA ALA A 54 -2.77 12.11 7.44
C ALA A 54 -4.04 12.96 7.65
N ILE A 55 -4.44 13.75 6.63
CA ILE A 55 -5.67 14.55 6.68
C ILE A 55 -6.89 13.65 6.89
N LEU A 56 -6.98 12.56 6.12
CA LEU A 56 -8.11 11.62 6.23
C LEU A 56 -8.13 10.88 7.58
N PHE A 57 -6.97 10.56 8.14
CA PHE A 57 -6.90 9.97 9.48
C PHE A 57 -7.44 10.93 10.55
N ILE A 58 -7.08 12.22 10.47
CA ILE A 58 -7.57 13.25 11.40
C ILE A 58 -9.08 13.47 11.24
N GLN A 59 -9.60 13.40 10.02
CA GLN A 59 -11.04 13.52 9.77
C GLN A 59 -11.80 12.28 10.25
N ALA A 60 -11.28 11.08 10.00
CA ALA A 60 -11.90 9.82 10.38
C ALA A 60 -12.02 9.62 11.90
N SER A 61 -11.04 10.09 12.69
CA SER A 61 -11.08 9.96 14.16
C SER A 61 -12.25 10.70 14.83
N SER A 62 -12.97 11.55 14.07
CA SER A 62 -14.12 12.32 14.55
C SER A 62 -15.50 11.70 14.25
N SER A 63 -15.57 10.55 13.56
CA SER A 63 -16.85 9.92 13.20
C SER A 63 -16.80 8.39 13.27
N ILE A 64 -17.66 7.79 14.09
CA ILE A 64 -17.95 6.35 14.02
C ILE A 64 -18.90 6.15 12.85
N SER A 65 -18.33 5.94 11.66
CA SER A 65 -19.14 5.61 10.49
C SER A 65 -19.60 4.16 10.62
N ALA A 66 -20.92 3.95 10.71
CA ALA A 66 -21.51 2.62 10.60
C ALA A 66 -21.00 1.99 9.31
N VAL A 67 -20.43 0.78 9.38
CA VAL A 67 -19.96 0.05 8.20
C VAL A 67 -21.15 -0.11 7.25
N PRO A 68 -21.11 0.48 6.03
CA PRO A 68 -22.22 0.36 5.10
C PRO A 68 -22.57 -1.11 4.86
N SER A 69 -23.87 -1.43 4.89
CA SER A 69 -24.37 -2.80 4.80
C SER A 69 -23.90 -3.55 3.54
N TYR A 70 -23.58 -2.83 2.46
CA TYR A 70 -23.05 -3.43 1.23
C TYR A 70 -21.67 -4.08 1.42
N TYR A 71 -20.84 -3.64 2.37
CA TYR A 71 -19.55 -4.27 2.66
C TYR A 71 -19.72 -5.68 3.21
N GLN A 72 -20.82 -5.97 3.92
CA GLN A 72 -21.11 -7.32 4.41
C GLN A 72 -21.36 -8.27 3.25
N TYR A 73 -22.16 -7.84 2.26
CA TYR A 73 -22.43 -8.63 1.04
C TYR A 73 -21.18 -8.87 0.18
N MET A 74 -20.11 -8.12 0.38
CA MET A 74 -18.89 -8.21 -0.43
C MET A 74 -18.03 -9.45 -0.12
N PHE A 75 -18.12 -9.97 1.10
CA PHE A 75 -17.28 -11.07 1.60
C PHE A 75 -18.05 -12.36 1.90
N THR A 76 -19.28 -12.23 2.41
CA THR A 76 -20.09 -13.37 2.84
C THR A 76 -21.22 -13.67 1.86
N GLY A 77 -21.61 -12.67 1.06
CA GLY A 77 -22.78 -12.74 0.18
C GLY A 77 -24.12 -12.85 0.93
N ASN A 78 -24.12 -12.77 2.27
CA ASN A 78 -25.30 -12.81 3.13
C ASN A 78 -24.99 -12.16 4.49
N THR A 79 -25.95 -11.46 5.10
CA THR A 79 -25.78 -10.74 6.37
C THR A 79 -25.82 -11.63 7.62
N THR A 80 -26.23 -12.90 7.49
CA THR A 80 -26.49 -13.77 8.66
C THR A 80 -25.30 -14.64 9.08
N ASN A 81 -24.42 -14.99 8.14
CA ASN A 81 -23.26 -15.84 8.41
C ASN A 81 -22.00 -15.00 8.25
N HIS A 82 -21.26 -14.79 9.35
CA HIS A 82 -19.97 -14.08 9.35
C HIS A 82 -18.81 -14.91 8.74
N THR A 83 -19.14 -16.01 8.04
CA THR A 83 -18.14 -16.84 7.37
C THR A 83 -17.88 -16.29 5.96
N VAL A 84 -16.62 -15.92 5.72
CA VAL A 84 -16.18 -15.47 4.38
C VAL A 84 -16.13 -16.69 3.46
N ASN A 85 -16.98 -16.71 2.44
CA ASN A 85 -16.96 -17.75 1.42
C ASN A 85 -17.19 -17.12 0.04
N LEU A 86 -16.19 -17.24 -0.83
CA LEU A 86 -16.18 -16.63 -2.15
C LEU A 86 -17.21 -17.23 -3.11
N PHE A 87 -17.72 -18.43 -2.84
CA PHE A 87 -18.61 -19.16 -3.73
C PHE A 87 -20.09 -19.04 -3.33
N THR A 88 -20.40 -18.65 -2.09
CA THR A 88 -21.78 -18.46 -1.63
C THR A 88 -22.35 -17.14 -2.12
N HIS A 89 -23.54 -17.15 -2.74
CA HIS A 89 -24.16 -15.94 -3.30
C HIS A 89 -23.21 -15.13 -4.21
N TYR A 90 -22.37 -15.81 -5.00
CA TYR A 90 -21.35 -15.19 -5.85
C TYR A 90 -21.86 -14.04 -6.72
N SER A 91 -23.06 -14.18 -7.30
CA SER A 91 -23.68 -13.13 -8.12
C SER A 91 -23.95 -11.84 -7.34
N GLN A 92 -24.33 -11.93 -6.06
CA GLN A 92 -24.51 -10.78 -5.18
C GLN A 92 -23.15 -10.16 -4.82
N GLN A 93 -22.13 -10.98 -4.56
CA GLN A 93 -20.77 -10.49 -4.31
C GLN A 93 -20.19 -9.75 -5.51
N VAL A 94 -20.36 -10.27 -6.73
CA VAL A 94 -19.92 -9.60 -7.97
C VAL A 94 -20.63 -8.25 -8.15
N LYS A 95 -21.94 -8.17 -7.89
CA LYS A 95 -22.68 -6.89 -7.93
C LYS A 95 -22.15 -5.91 -6.89
N ALA A 96 -21.88 -6.35 -5.67
CA ALA A 96 -21.33 -5.51 -4.61
C ALA A 96 -19.92 -5.00 -4.95
N ARG A 97 -19.05 -5.85 -5.52
CA ARG A 97 -17.71 -5.48 -5.99
C ARG A 97 -17.76 -4.49 -7.13
N LEU A 98 -18.66 -4.69 -8.09
CA LEU A 98 -18.85 -3.74 -9.19
C LEU A 98 -19.37 -2.38 -8.70
N PHE A 99 -20.33 -2.39 -7.77
CA PHE A 99 -20.82 -1.16 -7.15
C PHE A 99 -19.70 -0.40 -6.45
N PHE A 100 -18.92 -1.11 -5.63
CA PHE A 100 -17.76 -0.51 -4.96
C PHE A 100 -16.75 0.08 -5.95
N LEU A 101 -16.40 -0.68 -6.99
CA LEU A 101 -15.45 -0.24 -8.02
C LEU A 101 -15.86 1.09 -8.66
N ILE A 102 -17.17 1.31 -8.84
CA ILE A 102 -17.70 2.51 -9.49
C ILE A 102 -17.81 3.68 -8.50
N ILE A 103 -18.21 3.41 -7.25
CA ILE A 103 -18.57 4.45 -6.29
C ILE A 103 -17.40 4.87 -5.40
N GLU A 104 -16.65 3.91 -4.87
CA GLU A 104 -15.70 4.12 -3.77
C GLU A 104 -14.24 4.02 -4.23
N GLU A 105 -13.95 3.07 -5.13
CA GLU A 105 -12.58 2.81 -5.57
C GLU A 105 -11.95 4.06 -6.20
N PHE A 106 -12.73 4.89 -6.90
CA PHE A 106 -12.21 6.13 -7.46
C PHE A 106 -11.59 7.06 -6.39
N GLN A 107 -12.27 7.23 -5.25
CA GLN A 107 -11.74 8.03 -4.15
C GLN A 107 -10.49 7.38 -3.54
N GLN A 108 -10.49 6.05 -3.38
CA GLN A 108 -9.32 5.33 -2.87
C GLN A 108 -8.11 5.45 -3.80
N LEU A 109 -8.34 5.36 -5.11
CA LEU A 109 -7.33 5.53 -6.14
C LEU A 109 -6.74 6.94 -6.14
N LEU A 110 -7.53 7.99 -5.94
CA LEU A 110 -7.00 9.37 -5.87
C LEU A 110 -5.97 9.53 -4.76
N ILE A 111 -6.14 8.82 -3.64
CA ILE A 111 -5.24 8.87 -2.49
C ILE A 111 -4.04 7.93 -2.69
N GLY A 112 -4.28 6.72 -3.22
CA GLY A 112 -3.29 5.67 -3.37
C GLY A 112 -2.39 5.79 -4.60
N ILE A 113 -2.90 6.28 -5.74
CA ILE A 113 -2.13 6.42 -6.99
C ILE A 113 -0.85 7.25 -6.79
N PRO A 114 -0.88 8.42 -6.13
CA PRO A 114 0.35 9.18 -5.88
C PRO A 114 1.37 8.39 -5.07
N GLU A 115 0.94 7.53 -4.13
CA GLU A 115 1.85 6.61 -3.42
C GLU A 115 2.52 5.64 -4.40
N TYR A 116 1.72 4.96 -5.23
CA TYR A 116 2.21 3.94 -6.15
C TYR A 116 3.16 4.53 -7.19
N ILE A 117 2.81 5.68 -7.76
CA ILE A 117 3.70 6.44 -8.66
C ILE A 117 4.99 6.81 -7.93
N GLY A 118 4.87 7.33 -6.70
CA GLY A 118 6.01 7.71 -5.88
C GLY A 118 6.99 6.55 -5.70
N LEU A 119 6.51 5.41 -5.22
CA LEU A 119 7.32 4.20 -5.02
C LEU A 119 7.92 3.68 -6.33
N PHE A 120 7.16 3.65 -7.42
CA PHE A 120 7.65 3.19 -8.72
C PHE A 120 8.74 4.11 -9.27
N LEU A 121 8.59 5.43 -9.11
CA LEU A 121 9.61 6.41 -9.53
C LEU A 121 10.88 6.31 -8.68
N ILE A 122 10.76 6.10 -7.36
CA ILE A 122 11.93 5.84 -6.51
C ILE A 122 12.64 4.55 -6.93
N GLY A 123 11.89 3.49 -7.24
CA GLY A 123 12.44 2.25 -7.80
C GLY A 123 13.15 2.46 -9.14
N LEU A 124 12.53 3.20 -10.06
CA LEU A 124 13.13 3.55 -11.36
C LEU A 124 14.39 4.39 -11.19
N TRP A 125 14.39 5.36 -10.27
CA TRP A 125 15.56 6.17 -9.93
C TRP A 125 16.70 5.29 -9.39
N ALA A 126 16.41 4.38 -8.46
CA ALA A 126 17.40 3.46 -7.91
C ALA A 126 18.00 2.57 -9.00
N GLY A 127 17.18 2.07 -9.93
CA GLY A 127 17.62 1.34 -11.10
C GLY A 127 18.53 2.15 -12.02
N LYS A 128 18.14 3.39 -12.35
CA LYS A 128 18.95 4.29 -13.21
C LYS A 128 20.28 4.73 -12.59
N LYS A 129 20.39 4.69 -11.27
CA LYS A 129 21.63 4.99 -10.54
C LYS A 129 22.49 3.75 -10.28
N ASP A 130 22.09 2.60 -10.85
CA ASP A 130 22.74 1.31 -10.67
C ASP A 130 22.97 0.95 -9.19
N ILE A 131 22.08 1.38 -8.29
CA ILE A 131 22.22 1.14 -6.84
C ILE A 131 22.32 -0.36 -6.56
N PHE A 132 21.57 -1.18 -7.31
CA PHE A 132 21.56 -2.63 -7.21
C PHE A 132 22.88 -3.31 -7.63
N LYS A 133 23.73 -2.63 -8.41
CA LYS A 133 25.07 -3.12 -8.79
C LYS A 133 26.17 -2.56 -7.89
N ARG A 134 25.92 -1.40 -7.29
CA ARG A 134 26.87 -0.66 -6.43
C ARG A 134 26.68 -0.96 -4.94
N VAL A 135 26.11 -2.12 -4.62
CA VAL A 135 25.90 -2.56 -3.23
C VAL A 135 27.21 -2.60 -2.42
N PRO A 136 28.36 -3.10 -2.94
CA PRO A 136 29.61 -3.11 -2.19
C PRO A 136 30.10 -1.71 -1.81
N GLU A 137 29.92 -0.73 -2.71
CA GLU A 137 30.29 0.66 -2.47
C GLU A 137 29.41 1.30 -1.37
N LEU A 138 28.14 0.89 -1.30
CA LEU A 138 27.11 1.49 -0.44
C LEU A 138 26.81 0.63 0.81
N ILE A 139 27.66 -0.35 1.13
CA ILE A 139 27.34 -1.36 2.14
C ILE A 139 27.18 -0.77 3.55
N LYS A 140 27.92 0.30 3.86
CA LYS A 140 27.85 1.00 5.15
C LYS A 140 26.50 1.70 5.30
N GLU A 141 26.09 2.43 4.27
CA GLU A 141 24.83 3.14 4.17
C GLU A 141 23.65 2.17 4.20
N ILE A 142 23.72 1.08 3.42
CA ILE A 142 22.68 0.05 3.38
C ILE A 142 22.51 -0.58 4.77
N ARG A 143 23.60 -0.90 5.47
CA ARG A 143 23.54 -1.46 6.83
C ARG A 143 22.95 -0.47 7.83
N PHE A 144 23.33 0.80 7.75
CA PHE A 144 22.77 1.85 8.60
C PHE A 144 21.26 2.02 8.37
N ILE A 145 20.83 2.08 7.11
CA ILE A 145 19.41 2.19 6.73
C ILE A 145 18.64 0.94 7.18
N GLN A 146 19.20 -0.25 7.01
CA GLN A 146 18.58 -1.50 7.42
C GLN A 146 18.27 -1.51 8.94
N TRP A 147 19.28 -1.27 9.78
CA TRP A 147 19.06 -1.32 11.23
C TRP A 147 18.24 -0.14 11.74
N SER A 148 18.43 1.07 11.17
CA SER A 148 17.59 2.22 11.51
C SER A 148 16.13 1.97 11.17
N SER A 149 15.84 1.42 9.98
CA SER A 149 14.47 1.12 9.56
C SER A 149 13.83 -0.01 10.38
N LEU A 150 14.59 -1.03 10.80
CA LEU A 150 14.09 -2.04 11.73
C LEU A 150 13.73 -1.44 13.10
N SER A 151 14.64 -0.63 13.67
CA SER A 151 14.39 0.04 14.95
C SER A 151 13.14 0.92 14.90
N ILE A 152 12.99 1.71 13.84
CA ILE A 152 11.77 2.53 13.64
C ILE A 152 10.54 1.65 13.49
N SER A 153 10.61 0.53 12.75
CA SER A 153 9.48 -0.39 12.59
C SER A 153 9.03 -1.02 13.91
N CYS A 154 9.98 -1.40 14.77
CA CYS A 154 9.67 -1.91 16.10
C CYS A 154 8.98 -0.83 16.95
N LEU A 155 9.46 0.41 16.92
CA LEU A 155 8.83 1.53 17.66
C LEU A 155 7.40 1.81 17.16
N LEU A 156 7.19 1.82 15.84
CA LEU A 156 5.87 2.03 15.23
C LEU A 156 4.91 0.86 15.48
N SER A 157 5.41 -0.31 15.85
CA SER A 157 4.59 -1.47 16.20
C SER A 157 4.04 -1.39 17.63
N CYS A 158 4.66 -0.62 18.53
CA CYS A 158 4.21 -0.53 19.93
C CYS A 158 2.76 -0.03 20.08
N PRO A 159 2.32 1.07 19.41
CA PRO A 159 0.93 1.51 19.47
C PRO A 159 -0.06 0.49 18.89
N ILE A 160 0.34 -0.24 17.84
CA ILE A 160 -0.47 -1.29 17.21
C ILE A 160 -0.72 -2.43 18.20
N ILE A 161 0.35 -2.92 18.84
CA ILE A 161 0.28 -4.00 19.83
C ILE A 161 -0.52 -3.55 21.04
N TYR A 162 -0.29 -2.33 21.55
CA TYR A 162 -1.04 -1.78 22.67
C TYR A 162 -2.53 -1.71 22.38
N TYR A 163 -2.92 -1.21 21.20
CA TYR A 163 -4.31 -1.15 20.77
C TYR A 163 -4.92 -2.55 20.77
N PHE A 164 -4.24 -3.52 20.15
CA PHE A 164 -4.71 -4.91 20.08
C PHE A 164 -4.90 -5.59 21.44
N ILE A 165 -4.09 -5.22 22.45
CA ILE A 165 -4.23 -5.73 23.82
C ILE A 165 -5.40 -5.05 24.56
N LYS A 166 -5.72 -3.79 24.23
CA LYS A 166 -6.69 -2.97 24.96
C LYS A 166 -8.11 -3.03 24.40
N THR A 167 -8.27 -3.33 23.11
CA THR A 167 -9.58 -3.31 22.46
C THR A 167 -10.03 -4.72 22.10
N ASP A 168 -11.23 -5.09 22.55
CA ASP A 168 -11.85 -6.37 22.19
C ASP A 168 -12.31 -6.40 20.72
N VAL A 169 -12.57 -5.22 20.15
CA VAL A 169 -12.99 -5.04 18.76
C VAL A 169 -11.96 -4.20 18.02
N TYR A 170 -11.43 -4.78 16.93
CA TYR A 170 -10.41 -4.17 16.11
C TYR A 170 -11.01 -3.22 15.06
N TYR A 171 -10.67 -1.92 15.16
CA TYR A 171 -10.95 -0.94 14.11
C TYR A 171 -9.63 -0.46 13.49
N SER A 172 -9.41 -0.82 12.22
CA SER A 172 -8.17 -0.50 11.51
C SER A 172 -7.94 1.01 11.33
N GLN A 173 -9.00 1.83 11.37
CA GLN A 173 -8.90 3.28 11.19
C GLN A 173 -8.11 3.94 12.33
N ASP A 174 -8.29 3.48 13.57
CA ASP A 174 -7.68 4.09 14.78
C ASP A 174 -6.15 3.99 14.78
N ILE A 175 -5.63 2.94 14.14
CA ILE A 175 -4.20 2.67 14.05
C ILE A 175 -3.65 2.74 12.63
N LYS A 176 -4.43 3.26 11.68
CA LYS A 176 -4.12 3.24 10.24
C LYS A 176 -2.79 3.89 9.91
N LEU A 177 -2.45 5.02 10.53
CA LEU A 177 -1.17 5.68 10.28
C LEU A 177 0.01 4.85 10.82
N TRP A 178 -0.14 4.22 11.98
CA TRP A 178 0.89 3.35 12.54
C TRP A 178 1.16 2.16 11.61
N ILE A 179 0.09 1.53 11.10
CA ILE A 179 0.19 0.45 10.12
C ILE A 179 0.85 0.94 8.83
N LEU A 180 0.42 2.10 8.31
CA LEU A 180 0.94 2.66 7.06
C LEU A 180 2.46 2.89 7.15
N PHE A 181 2.92 3.64 8.16
CA PHE A 181 4.34 3.95 8.29
C PHE A 181 5.15 2.73 8.72
N GLY A 182 4.65 1.92 9.66
CA GLY A 182 5.32 0.72 10.14
C GLY A 182 5.56 -0.31 9.03
N GLY A 183 4.56 -0.52 8.17
CA GLY A 183 4.69 -1.39 7.01
C GLY A 183 5.74 -0.90 6.01
N LYS A 184 5.84 0.42 5.78
CA LYS A 184 6.81 1.01 4.85
C LYS A 184 8.23 0.98 5.39
N THR A 185 8.45 1.25 6.67
CA THR A 185 9.78 1.15 7.29
C THR A 185 10.25 -0.31 7.31
N LEU A 186 9.34 -1.25 7.54
CA LEU A 186 9.67 -2.67 7.50
C LEU A 186 9.98 -3.13 6.07
N ALA A 187 9.28 -2.62 5.07
CA ALA A 187 9.59 -2.87 3.67
C ALA A 187 11.02 -2.40 3.29
N ILE A 188 11.47 -1.24 3.80
CA ILE A 188 12.84 -0.76 3.59
C ILE A 188 13.86 -1.75 4.20
N PHE A 189 13.60 -2.24 5.43
CA PHE A 189 14.43 -3.27 6.05
C PHE A 189 14.53 -4.52 5.17
N TYR A 190 13.41 -5.01 4.63
CA TYR A 190 13.41 -6.18 3.74
C TYR A 190 14.18 -5.92 2.45
N VAL A 191 14.00 -4.75 1.82
CA VAL A 191 14.77 -4.39 0.61
C VAL A 191 16.26 -4.39 0.90
N CYS A 192 16.72 -3.72 1.97
CA CYS A 192 18.14 -3.71 2.34
C CYS A 192 18.68 -5.12 2.65
N THR A 193 17.86 -5.96 3.29
CA THR A 193 18.22 -7.36 3.56
C THR A 193 18.42 -8.13 2.26
N LEU A 194 17.50 -8.01 1.30
CA LEU A 194 17.60 -8.66 -0.01
C LEU A 194 18.83 -8.17 -0.79
N LEU A 195 19.12 -6.87 -0.77
CA LEU A 195 20.31 -6.31 -1.44
C LEU A 195 21.59 -6.97 -0.94
N ARG A 196 21.72 -7.14 0.38
CA ARG A 196 22.89 -7.78 1.00
C ARG A 196 22.96 -9.28 0.72
N VAL A 197 21.84 -9.98 0.80
CA VAL A 197 21.79 -11.43 0.54
C VAL A 197 22.11 -11.75 -0.93
N CYS A 198 21.60 -10.94 -1.87
CA CYS A 198 21.88 -11.11 -3.29
C CYS A 198 23.31 -10.73 -3.67
N GLU A 199 23.98 -9.87 -2.89
CA GLU A 199 25.39 -9.55 -3.07
C GLU A 199 26.30 -10.68 -2.60
N ASN A 200 26.08 -11.26 -1.42
CA ASN A 200 26.86 -12.39 -0.90
C ASN A 200 26.82 -13.68 -1.77
N LYS A 201 25.94 -13.74 -2.78
CA LYS A 201 25.84 -14.87 -3.73
C LYS A 201 26.63 -14.66 -5.02
N LYS A 202 27.26 -13.49 -5.20
CA LYS A 202 28.15 -13.19 -6.33
C LYS A 202 29.60 -13.36 -5.90
#